data_AF-A0A662RXJ3-F1
#
_entry.id   AF-A0A662RXJ3-F1
#
_cell.length_a   1.000
_cell.length_b   1.000
_cell.length_c   1.000
_cell.angle_alpha   90.00
_cell.angle_beta   90.00
_cell.angle_gamma   90.00
#
_symmetry.space_group_name_H-M   'P 1'
#
loop_
_entity.id
_entity.type
_entity.pdbx_description
1 polymer ?
#
loop_
_entity_poly.entity_id
_entity_poly.type
_entity_poly.pdbx_seq_one_letter_code
_entity_poly.pdbx_strand_id
1 'polypeptide(L)' 'AAGAIADGRTLYRALKAGMKPSNFLRDNNSYEFFRRLGDLIMTGPTYTNVMDVQVAVAL' A
#
# COMPACT_ATOMS: atom_id res chain seq x y z
N ALA A 1 6.61 -6.47 -4.41
CA ALA A 1 6.16 -6.15 -3.04
C ALA A 1 5.31 -7.32 -2.54
N ALA A 2 5.39 -7.65 -1.26
CA ALA A 2 4.53 -8.64 -0.60
C ALA A 2 3.21 -8.03 -0.10
N GLY A 3 3.08 -6.70 -0.12
CA GLY A 3 1.91 -5.96 0.32
C GLY A 3 2.22 -4.47 0.45
N ALA A 4 1.42 -3.76 1.24
CA ALA A 4 1.64 -2.36 1.59
C ALA A 4 1.21 -2.09 3.03
N ILE A 5 1.74 -1.03 3.64
CA ILE A 5 1.28 -0.51 4.92
C ILE A 5 0.48 0.77 4.70
N ALA A 6 -0.59 0.97 5.48
CA ALA A 6 -1.35 2.21 5.47
C ALA A 6 -1.65 2.62 6.91
N ASP A 7 -1.60 3.92 7.15
CA ASP A 7 -2.02 4.58 8.39
C ASP A 7 -3.06 5.68 8.14
N GLY A 8 -3.51 6.33 9.22
CA GLY A 8 -4.46 7.44 9.17
C GLY A 8 -3.97 8.68 8.40
N ARG A 9 -2.70 8.75 7.98
CA ARG A 9 -2.10 9.85 7.22
C ARG A 9 -1.88 9.51 5.75
N THR A 10 -2.06 8.26 5.33
CA THR A 10 -1.86 7.77 3.96
C THR A 10 -2.58 8.62 2.93
N LEU A 11 -3.88 8.87 3.12
CA LEU A 11 -4.67 9.68 2.17
C LEU A 11 -4.21 11.14 2.14
N TYR A 12 -3.86 11.71 3.29
CA TYR A 12 -3.31 13.07 3.35
C TYR A 12 -2.00 13.20 2.57
N ARG A 13 -1.06 12.25 2.75
CA ARG A 13 0.20 12.21 1.98
C ARG A 13 -0.06 12.09 0.49
N ALA A 14 -1.02 11.25 0.10
CA ALA A 14 -1.37 11.07 -1.30
C ALA A 14 -1.91 12.35 -1.95
N LEU A 15 -2.87 13.01 -1.29
CA LEU A 15 -3.44 14.27 -1.77
C LEU A 15 -2.37 15.37 -1.85
N LYS A 16 -1.49 15.47 -0.86
CA LYS A 16 -0.37 16.43 -0.84
C LYS A 16 0.60 16.21 -2.01
N ALA A 17 0.77 14.97 -2.46
CA ALA A 17 1.58 14.62 -3.63
C ALA A 17 0.81 14.75 -4.96
N GLY A 18 -0.37 15.37 -4.98
CA GLY A 18 -1.17 15.58 -6.20
C GLY A 18 -1.83 14.31 -6.74
N MET A 19 -1.87 13.23 -5.96
CA MET A 19 -2.49 11.97 -6.36
C MET A 19 -4.00 11.99 -6.10
N LYS A 20 -4.77 11.27 -6.94
CA LYS A 20 -6.18 10.98 -6.71
C LYS A 20 -6.35 9.50 -6.37
N PRO A 21 -6.42 9.11 -5.08
CA PRO A 21 -6.44 7.71 -4.66
C PRO A 21 -7.53 6.87 -5.34
N SER A 22 -8.71 7.46 -5.57
CA SER A 22 -9.83 6.81 -6.25
C SER A 22 -9.50 6.36 -7.67
N ASN A 23 -8.64 7.09 -8.39
CA ASN A 23 -8.23 6.70 -9.74
C ASN A 23 -7.37 5.44 -9.69
N PHE A 24 -6.40 5.38 -8.78
CA PHE A 24 -5.56 4.20 -8.61
C PHE A 24 -6.36 2.96 -8.23
N LEU A 25 -7.37 3.11 -7.35
CA LEU A 25 -8.27 2.02 -6.99
C LEU A 25 -9.10 1.56 -8.19
N ARG A 26 -9.75 2.49 -8.90
CA ARG A 26 -10.58 2.19 -10.08
C ARG A 26 -9.79 1.50 -11.18
N ASP A 27 -8.54 1.90 -11.36
CA ASP A 27 -7.68 1.40 -12.41
C ASP A 27 -6.89 0.14 -11.96
N ASN A 28 -7.22 -0.44 -10.79
CA ASN A 28 -6.51 -1.58 -10.18
C ASN A 28 -4.99 -1.40 -10.07
N ASN A 29 -4.55 -0.15 -9.87
CA ASN A 29 -3.13 0.25 -9.88
C ASN A 29 -2.64 0.63 -8.46
N SER A 30 -2.98 -0.19 -7.47
CA SER A 30 -2.59 0.03 -6.07
C SER A 30 -1.07 0.00 -5.87
N TYR A 31 -0.35 -0.78 -6.68
CA TYR A 31 1.11 -0.84 -6.62
C TYR A 31 1.75 0.55 -6.83
N GLU A 32 1.36 1.27 -7.88
CA GLU A 32 1.90 2.60 -8.17
C GLU A 32 1.54 3.62 -7.08
N PHE A 33 0.33 3.53 -6.52
CA PHE A 33 -0.11 4.37 -5.41
C PHE A 33 0.82 4.25 -4.21
N PHE A 34 1.01 3.03 -3.71
CA PHE A 34 1.86 2.79 -2.54
C PHE A 34 3.35 2.97 -2.86
N ARG A 35 3.79 2.72 -4.11
CA ARG A 35 5.17 3.00 -4.55
C ARG A 35 5.50 4.48 -4.42
N ARG A 36 4.61 5.36 -4.88
CA ARG A 36 4.80 6.82 -4.80
C ARG A 36 4.82 7.35 -3.37
N LEU A 37 4.13 6.67 -2.47
CA LEU A 37 4.10 7.01 -1.05
C LEU A 37 5.28 6.43 -0.25
N GLY A 38 6.01 5.44 -0.81
CA GLY A 38 7.06 4.72 -0.11
C GLY A 38 6.52 3.65 0.86
N ASP A 39 5.28 3.21 0.67
CA ASP A 39 4.52 2.38 1.63
C ASP A 39 4.48 0.89 1.25
N LEU A 40 5.24 0.48 0.23
CA LEU A 40 5.30 -0.91 -0.19
C LEU A 40 6.12 -1.76 0.78
N ILE A 41 5.62 -2.95 1.10
CA ILE A 41 6.35 -3.95 1.88
C ILE A 41 7.15 -4.82 0.91
N MET A 42 8.48 -4.78 1.00
CA MET A 42 9.40 -5.57 0.17
C MET A 42 10.11 -6.61 1.03
N THR A 43 9.79 -7.89 0.83
CA THR A 43 10.40 -9.01 1.57
C THR A 43 11.49 -9.73 0.77
N GLY A 44 11.52 -9.54 -0.55
CA GLY A 44 12.24 -10.45 -1.45
C GLY A 44 11.54 -11.82 -1.58
N PRO A 45 12.17 -12.80 -2.24
CA PRO A 45 11.64 -14.15 -2.35
C PRO A 45 11.63 -14.85 -0.98
N THR A 46 10.45 -15.28 -0.53
CA THR A 46 10.27 -15.98 0.75
C THR A 46 10.40 -17.51 0.62
N TYR A 47 10.32 -18.04 -0.61
CA TYR A 47 10.34 -19.47 -0.94
C TYR A 47 9.27 -20.32 -0.24
N THR A 48 8.18 -19.70 0.18
CA THR A 48 7.02 -20.37 0.77
C THR A 48 5.75 -19.59 0.50
N ASN A 49 4.60 -20.25 0.56
CA ASN A 49 3.28 -19.63 0.44
C ASN A 49 2.32 -20.27 1.44
N VAL A 50 1.81 -19.47 2.37
CA VAL A 50 0.81 -19.86 3.37
C VAL A 50 -0.39 -18.91 3.36
N MET A 51 -0.71 -18.37 2.17
CA MET A 51 -1.72 -17.32 1.96
C MET A 51 -1.35 -15.98 2.64
N ASP A 52 -2.32 -15.08 2.71
CA ASP A 52 -2.14 -13.70 3.16
C ASP A 52 -2.36 -13.53 4.67
N VAL A 53 -1.68 -12.52 5.23
CA VAL A 53 -1.92 -12.05 6.61
C VAL A 53 -2.21 -10.56 6.58
N GLN A 54 -3.26 -10.15 7.30
CA GLN A 54 -3.61 -8.76 7.54
C GLN A 54 -3.48 -8.45 9.02
N VAL A 55 -2.83 -7.33 9.35
CA VAL A 55 -2.64 -6.87 10.73
C VAL A 55 -3.23 -5.47 10.84
N ALA A 56 -4.12 -5.28 11.82
CA ALA A 56 -4.67 -3.99 12.18
C ALA A 56 -4.28 -3.64 13.62
N VAL A 57 -3.87 -2.39 13.85
CA VAL A 57 -3.54 -1.85 15.16
C VAL A 57 -4.47 -0.67 15.43
N ALA A 58 -5.13 -0.67 16.59
CA ALA A 58 -5.96 0.43 17.08
C ALA A 58 -5.44 0.85 18.46
N LEU A 59 -5.37 2.16 18.69
CA LEU A 59 -4.95 2.77 19.95
C LEU A 59 -6.14 3.31 20.71
#